data_AF-A0A846BVJ0-F1
#
_entry.id   AF-A0A846BVJ0-F1
#
_cell.length_a   1.000
_cell.length_b   1.000
_cell.length_c   1.000
_cell.angle_alpha   90.00
_cell.angle_beta   90.00
_cell.angle_gamma   90.00
#
_symmetry.space_group_name_H-M   'P 1'
#
loop_
_entity.id
_entity.type
_entity.pdbx_description
1 polymer ?
#
loop_
_entity_poly.entity_id
_entity_poly.type
_entity_poly.pdbx_seq_one_letter_code
_entity_poly.pdbx_strand_id
1 'polypeptide(L)'
;MRPKRLTNHFIFCSAVILAILLIDDIFRITLIGYEFFGIPKLFTSLVYGTVIIAYSILFRRKIASTPYLLLLIAFGLFVISSLVSSLSLPGQGTPAMLEDGTKLLALVNLAYYFWYVCQNEVLSAKTKTW
;
A
#
# COMPACT_ATOMS: atom_id res chain seq x y z
N MET A 1 18.95 -11.47 -21.27
CA MET A 1 18.90 -11.39 -19.79
C MET A 1 17.64 -12.09 -19.29
N ARG A 2 17.74 -13.22 -18.58
CA ARG A 2 16.61 -13.72 -17.79
C ARG A 2 16.66 -12.98 -16.45
N PRO A 3 15.67 -12.14 -16.11
CA PRO A 3 15.57 -11.63 -14.75
C PRO A 3 15.55 -12.82 -13.81
N LYS A 4 16.21 -12.74 -12.65
CA LYS A 4 15.99 -13.76 -11.61
C LYS A 4 14.49 -13.81 -11.38
N ARG A 5 13.87 -15.00 -11.52
CA ARG A 5 12.40 -15.20 -11.45
C ARG A 5 11.78 -14.43 -10.28
N LEU A 6 12.47 -14.40 -9.14
CA LEU A 6 12.07 -13.70 -7.91
C LEU A 6 11.94 -12.17 -8.04
N THR A 7 12.82 -11.49 -8.79
CA THR A 7 12.75 -10.03 -8.97
C THR A 7 11.55 -9.62 -9.83
N ASN A 8 11.27 -10.38 -10.89
CA ASN A 8 10.07 -10.11 -11.71
C ASN A 8 8.77 -10.31 -10.93
N HIS A 9 8.68 -11.37 -10.12
CA HIS A 9 7.50 -11.57 -9.27
C HIS A 9 7.36 -10.46 -8.23
N PHE A 10 8.46 -9.95 -7.66
CA PHE A 10 8.41 -8.83 -6.73
C PHE A 10 7.85 -7.56 -7.38
N ILE A 11 8.38 -7.18 -8.55
CA ILE A 11 7.93 -5.97 -9.28
C ILE A 11 6.47 -6.12 -9.73
N PHE A 12 6.08 -7.31 -10.18
CA PHE A 12 4.70 -7.55 -10.60
C PHE A 12 3.74 -7.51 -9.40
N CYS A 13 4.07 -8.18 -8.28
CA CYS A 13 3.24 -8.16 -7.08
C CYS A 13 3.14 -6.76 -6.47
N SER A 14 4.22 -5.97 -6.44
CA SER A 14 4.16 -4.58 -5.95
C SER A 14 3.27 -3.71 -6.81
N ALA A 15 3.36 -3.83 -8.14
CA ALA A 15 2.50 -3.10 -9.07
C ALA A 15 1.02 -3.50 -8.92
N VAL A 16 0.74 -4.79 -8.78
CA VAL A 16 -0.63 -5.30 -8.56
C VAL A 16 -1.20 -4.80 -7.23
N ILE A 17 -0.43 -4.84 -6.15
CA ILE A 17 -0.88 -4.34 -4.83
C ILE A 17 -1.17 -2.83 -4.91
N LEU A 18 -0.27 -2.05 -5.51
CA LEU A 18 -0.47 -0.61 -5.64
C LEU A 18 -1.70 -0.30 -6.50
N ALA A 19 -1.90 -1.05 -7.60
CA ALA A 19 -3.06 -0.88 -8.47
C ALA A 19 -4.37 -1.23 -7.75
N ILE A 20 -4.41 -2.34 -7.00
CA ILE A 20 -5.59 -2.73 -6.21
C ILE A 20 -5.93 -1.63 -5.20
N LEU A 21 -4.95 -1.12 -4.46
CA LEU A 21 -5.18 -0.05 -3.48
C LEU A 21 -5.64 1.25 -4.14
N LEU A 22 -5.08 1.63 -5.29
CA LEU A 22 -5.49 2.82 -6.02
C LEU A 22 -6.91 2.69 -6.58
N ILE A 23 -7.26 1.52 -7.12
CA ILE A 23 -8.60 1.23 -7.65
C ILE A 23 -9.63 1.25 -6.50
N ASP A 24 -9.31 0.65 -5.35
CA ASP A 24 -10.19 0.71 -4.18
C ASP A 24 -10.45 2.15 -3.71
N ASP A 25 -9.40 2.99 -3.70
CA ASP A 25 -9.48 4.39 -3.30
C ASP A 25 -10.30 5.25 -4.29
N ILE A 26 -10.06 5.11 -5.60
CA ILE A 26 -10.79 5.86 -6.66
C ILE A 26 -12.26 5.46 -6.72
N PHE A 27 -12.54 4.16 -6.78
CA PHE A 27 -13.90 3.66 -6.98
C PHE A 27 -14.66 3.47 -5.68
N ARG A 28 -14.01 3.69 -4.53
CA ARG A 28 -14.57 3.44 -3.20
C ARG A 28 -15.21 2.05 -3.14
N ILE A 29 -14.53 1.03 -3.66
CA ILE A 29 -15.08 -0.35 -3.77
C ILE A 29 -15.50 -0.86 -2.40
N THR A 30 -14.73 -0.54 -1.36
CA THR A 30 -15.10 -0.81 0.04
C THR A 30 -16.46 -0.22 0.43
N LEU A 31 -16.81 0.99 -0.02
CA LEU A 31 -18.10 1.63 0.26
C LEU A 31 -19.24 0.97 -0.54
N ILE A 32 -18.99 0.65 -1.80
CA ILE A 32 -19.93 -0.08 -2.66
C ILE A 32 -20.22 -1.47 -2.07
N GLY A 33 -19.19 -2.18 -1.59
CA GLY A 33 -19.35 -3.46 -0.92
C GLY A 33 -20.15 -3.38 0.37
N TYR A 34 -20.03 -2.28 1.11
CA TYR A 34 -20.87 -2.03 2.29
C TYR A 34 -22.34 -1.81 1.90
N GLU A 35 -22.61 -0.93 0.94
CA GLU A 35 -23.98 -0.57 0.54
C GLU A 35 -24.73 -1.72 -0.16
N PHE A 36 -24.06 -2.49 -1.03
CA PHE A 36 -24.71 -3.54 -1.81
C PHE A 36 -24.67 -4.93 -1.16
N PHE A 37 -23.62 -5.25 -0.40
CA PHE A 37 -23.43 -6.59 0.19
C PHE A 37 -23.48 -6.59 1.72
N GLY A 38 -23.62 -5.43 2.37
CA GLY A 38 -23.64 -5.31 3.83
C GLY A 38 -22.30 -5.65 4.50
N ILE A 39 -21.19 -5.64 3.74
CA ILE A 39 -19.87 -6.00 4.27
C ILE A 39 -19.32 -4.82 5.07
N PRO A 40 -19.07 -4.96 6.39
CA PRO A 40 -18.61 -3.85 7.21
C PRO A 40 -17.26 -3.32 6.72
N LYS A 41 -17.11 -1.99 6.65
CA LYS A 41 -15.89 -1.27 6.23
C LYS A 41 -14.63 -1.72 7.00
N LEU A 42 -14.82 -2.14 8.25
CA LEU A 42 -13.76 -2.64 9.12
C LEU A 42 -13.22 -4.00 8.63
N PHE A 43 -14.09 -4.86 8.10
CA PHE A 43 -13.71 -6.18 7.60
C PHE A 43 -12.88 -6.10 6.31
N THR A 44 -13.29 -5.28 5.34
CA THR A 44 -12.50 -5.08 4.11
C THR A 44 -11.14 -4.46 4.41
N SER A 45 -11.08 -3.46 5.32
CA SER A 45 -9.83 -2.85 5.75
C SER A 45 -8.89 -3.87 6.41
N LEU A 46 -9.42 -4.78 7.24
CA LEU A 46 -8.65 -5.88 7.80
C LEU A 46 -8.12 -6.83 6.71
N VAL A 47 -8.94 -7.22 5.74
CA VAL A 47 -8.50 -8.08 4.63
C VAL A 47 -7.35 -7.43 3.87
N TYR A 48 -7.47 -6.16 3.46
CA TYR A 48 -6.38 -5.45 2.79
C TYR A 48 -5.13 -5.35 3.67
N GLY A 49 -5.29 -5.06 4.96
CA GLY A 49 -4.20 -5.06 5.93
C GLY A 49 -3.47 -6.40 6.01
N THR A 50 -4.21 -7.51 6.08
CA THR A 50 -3.61 -8.86 6.11
C THR A 50 -2.86 -9.20 4.82
N VAL A 51 -3.38 -8.81 3.65
CA VAL A 51 -2.71 -9.03 2.36
C VAL A 51 -1.39 -8.24 2.30
N ILE A 52 -1.39 -6.98 2.75
CA ILE A 52 -0.19 -6.14 2.80
C ILE A 52 0.84 -6.71 3.78
N ILE A 53 0.40 -7.18 4.96
CA ILE A 53 1.27 -7.81 5.95
C ILE A 53 1.87 -9.10 5.40
N ALA A 54 1.05 -9.97 4.78
CA ALA A 54 1.50 -11.21 4.17
C ALA A 54 2.54 -10.95 3.06
N TYR A 55 2.28 -9.97 2.18
CA TYR A 55 3.23 -9.52 1.18
C TYR A 55 4.54 -9.02 1.80
N SER A 56 4.45 -8.19 2.85
CA SER A 56 5.62 -7.64 3.54
C SER A 56 6.47 -8.73 4.20
N ILE A 57 5.85 -9.78 4.74
CA ILE A 57 6.54 -10.94 5.31
C ILE A 57 7.21 -11.77 4.21
N LEU A 58 6.49 -12.05 3.11
CA LEU A 58 7.00 -12.81 1.95
C LEU A 58 8.26 -12.18 1.36
N PHE A 59 8.29 -10.85 1.25
CA PHE A 59 9.42 -10.10 0.68
C PHE A 59 10.29 -9.42 1.73
N ARG A 60 10.19 -9.82 3.00
CA ARG A 60 10.91 -9.19 4.13
C ARG A 60 12.42 -9.06 3.91
N ARG A 61 13.05 -10.06 3.28
CA ARG A 61 14.50 -10.01 2.96
C ARG A 61 14.87 -8.92 1.96
N LYS A 62 13.99 -8.64 0.98
CA LYS A 62 14.18 -7.56 0.01
C LYS A 62 13.87 -6.20 0.63
N ILE A 63 12.80 -6.12 1.41
CA ILE A 63 12.38 -4.90 2.12
C ILE A 63 13.43 -4.48 3.16
N ALA A 64 14.01 -5.42 3.91
CA ALA A 64 15.05 -5.14 4.91
C ALA A 64 16.36 -4.60 4.30
N SER A 65 16.60 -4.84 3.01
CA SER A 65 17.76 -4.32 2.28
C SER A 65 17.51 -2.90 1.71
N THR A 66 16.35 -2.31 1.99
CA THR A 66 15.91 -1.00 1.49
C THR A 66 15.50 -0.11 2.67
N PRO A 67 15.42 1.22 2.52
CA PRO A 67 14.99 2.10 3.61
C PRO A 67 13.51 1.83 3.97
N TYR A 68 13.31 1.01 5.01
CA TYR A 68 11.99 0.60 5.52
C TYR A 68 11.19 1.75 6.16
N LEU A 69 11.85 2.89 6.41
CA LEU A 69 11.26 4.09 7.00
C LEU A 69 10.06 4.60 6.20
N LEU A 70 10.15 4.63 4.86
CA LEU A 70 9.05 5.07 4.00
C LEU A 70 7.83 4.14 4.05
N LEU A 71 8.08 2.84 4.11
CA LEU A 71 7.01 1.85 4.24
C LEU A 71 6.34 1.94 5.61
N LEU A 72 7.12 2.18 6.66
CA LEU A 72 6.61 2.37 8.02
C LEU A 72 5.78 3.67 8.13
N ILE A 73 6.22 4.75 7.48
CA ILE A 73 5.46 6.00 7.38
C ILE A 73 4.13 5.74 6.65
N ALA A 74 4.16 5.11 5.47
CA ALA A 74 2.94 4.77 4.73
C ALA A 74 1.96 3.94 5.58
N PHE A 75 2.47 2.91 6.27
CA PHE A 75 1.66 2.09 7.16
C PHE A 75 1.07 2.89 8.33
N GLY A 76 1.88 3.75 8.95
CA GLY A 76 1.45 4.65 10.02
C GLY A 76 0.31 5.57 9.57
N LEU A 77 0.42 6.17 8.38
CA LEU A 77 -0.65 7.02 7.84
C LEU A 77 -1.93 6.24 7.53
N PHE A 78 -1.83 5.01 7.01
CA PHE A 78 -3.01 4.15 6.81
C PHE A 78 -3.72 3.82 8.12
N VAL A 79 -2.96 3.50 9.18
CA VAL A 79 -3.52 3.22 10.51
C VAL A 79 -4.20 4.46 11.08
N ILE A 80 -3.55 5.63 10.99
CA ILE A 80 -4.11 6.90 11.44
C ILE A 80 -5.43 7.20 10.71
N SER A 81 -5.45 7.04 9.38
CA SER A 81 -6.67 7.24 8.60
C SER A 81 -7.81 6.30 9.02
N SER A 82 -7.50 5.01 9.22
CA SER A 82 -8.49 4.00 9.63
C SER A 82 -9.05 4.28 11.04
N LEU A 83 -8.20 4.73 11.96
CA LEU A 83 -8.61 5.16 13.30
C LEU A 83 -9.51 6.41 13.25
N VAL A 84 -9.14 7.42 12.45
CA VAL A 84 -9.97 8.63 12.26
C VAL A 84 -11.34 8.27 11.70
N SER A 85 -11.40 7.33 10.76
CA SER A 85 -12.66 6.84 10.21
C SER A 85 -13.53 6.12 11.25
N SER A 86 -12.91 5.35 12.14
CA SER A 86 -13.61 4.58 13.18
C SER A 86 -14.12 5.46 14.32
N LEU A 87 -13.41 6.55 14.63
CA LEU A 87 -13.74 7.43 15.76
C LEU A 87 -14.97 8.32 15.54
N SER A 88 -15.56 8.33 14.33
CA SER A 88 -16.75 9.14 14.00
C SER A 88 -16.66 10.58 14.53
N LEU A 89 -15.50 11.22 14.29
CA LEU A 89 -15.22 12.57 14.80
C LEU A 89 -16.30 13.56 14.33
N PRO A 90 -16.86 14.39 15.24
CA PRO A 90 -17.89 15.35 14.87
C PRO A 90 -17.33 16.46 13.98
N GLY A 91 -17.89 16.61 12.78
CA GLY A 91 -17.53 17.62 11.79
C GLY A 91 -17.72 17.09 10.37
N GLN A 92 -18.49 17.79 9.53
CA GLN A 92 -18.86 17.25 8.21
C GLN A 92 -17.74 17.32 7.16
N GLY A 93 -16.74 18.21 7.32
CA GLY A 93 -15.73 18.47 6.30
C GLY A 93 -14.29 18.14 6.71
N THR A 94 -13.84 18.62 7.87
CA THR A 94 -12.44 18.46 8.30
C THR A 94 -12.03 17.02 8.62
N PRO A 95 -12.87 16.15 9.23
CA PRO A 95 -12.49 14.76 9.49
C PRO A 95 -12.46 13.94 8.19
N ALA A 96 -13.35 14.24 7.24
CA ALA A 96 -13.39 13.59 5.93
C ALA A 96 -12.14 13.94 5.10
N MET A 97 -11.74 15.21 5.08
CA MET A 97 -10.49 15.63 4.43
C MET A 97 -9.25 15.03 5.10
N LEU A 98 -9.26 14.88 6.43
CA LEU A 98 -8.15 14.27 7.14
C LEU A 98 -8.09 12.75 6.89
N GLU A 99 -9.24 12.04 6.86
CA GLU A 99 -9.32 10.63 6.49
C GLU A 99 -8.77 10.40 5.07
N ASP A 100 -9.36 11.07 4.08
CA ASP A 100 -9.02 10.85 2.67
C ASP A 100 -7.62 11.42 2.32
N GLY A 101 -7.25 12.56 2.89
CA GLY A 101 -5.92 13.15 2.70
C GLY A 101 -4.79 12.30 3.28
N THR A 102 -4.99 11.71 4.47
CA THR A 102 -3.99 10.82 5.07
C THR A 102 -3.85 9.50 4.30
N LYS A 103 -4.93 8.94 3.74
CA LYS A 103 -4.87 7.79 2.82
C LYS A 103 -4.08 8.10 1.55
N LEU A 104 -4.35 9.26 0.93
CA LEU A 104 -3.64 9.66 -0.28
C LEU A 104 -2.14 9.84 -0.02
N LEU A 105 -1.77 10.51 1.08
CA LEU A 105 -0.37 10.62 1.51
C LEU A 105 0.27 9.25 1.79
N ALA A 106 -0.48 8.30 2.36
CA ALA A 106 0.00 6.94 2.56
C ALA A 106 0.26 6.22 1.22
N LEU A 107 -0.67 6.32 0.27
CA LEU A 107 -0.55 5.76 -1.08
C LEU A 107 0.64 6.34 -1.84
N VAL A 108 0.84 7.66 -1.78
CA VAL A 108 1.97 8.33 -2.44
C VAL A 108 3.30 7.87 -1.85
N ASN A 109 3.41 7.76 -0.52
CA ASN A 109 4.62 7.22 0.13
C ASN A 109 4.89 5.77 -0.29
N LEU A 110 3.83 4.94 -0.38
CA LEU A 110 3.94 3.56 -0.81
C LEU A 110 4.37 3.44 -2.29
N ALA A 111 3.81 4.28 -3.16
CA ALA A 111 4.19 4.36 -4.57
C ALA A 111 5.66 4.78 -4.74
N TYR A 112 6.10 5.80 -3.99
CA TYR A 112 7.48 6.25 -4.00
C TYR A 112 8.43 5.17 -3.49
N TYR A 113 8.06 4.45 -2.44
CA TYR A 113 8.83 3.31 -1.95
C TYR A 113 8.99 2.23 -3.02
N PHE A 114 7.90 1.80 -3.67
CA PHE A 114 7.99 0.80 -4.74
C PHE A 114 8.82 1.27 -5.93
N TRP A 115 8.69 2.54 -6.32
CA TRP A 115 9.53 3.15 -7.34
C TRP A 115 11.02 3.06 -6.98
N TYR A 116 11.38 3.46 -5.76
CA TYR A 116 12.76 3.42 -5.27
C TYR A 116 13.34 2.00 -5.29
N VAL A 117 12.59 1.01 -4.81
CA VAL A 117 13.05 -0.39 -4.81
C VAL A 117 13.21 -0.92 -6.23
N CYS A 118 12.26 -0.65 -7.14
CA CYS A 118 12.36 -1.04 -8.54
C CYS A 118 13.59 -0.42 -9.22
N GLN A 119 13.84 0.86 -8.99
CA GLN A 119 15.01 1.55 -9.54
C GLN A 119 16.32 0.91 -9.06
N ASN A 120 16.42 0.61 -7.76
CA ASN A 120 17.62 0.01 -7.19
C ASN A 120 17.88 -1.42 -7.73
N GLU A 121 16.84 -2.22 -7.95
CA GLU A 121 16.96 -3.55 -8.57
C GLU A 121 17.40 -3.45 -10.04
N VAL A 122 16.86 -2.50 -10.80
CA VAL A 122 17.23 -2.27 -12.21
C VAL A 122 18.68 -1.80 -12.32
N LEU A 123 19.12 -0.88 -11.47
CA LEU A 123 20.50 -0.40 -11.43
C LEU A 123 21.47 -1.52 -11.03
N SER A 124 21.14 -2.30 -9.98
CA SER A 124 21.95 -3.44 -9.55
C SER A 124 22.07 -4.53 -10.61
N ALA A 125 21.04 -4.73 -11.44
CA ALA A 125 21.09 -5.64 -12.58
C ALA A 125 22.05 -5.16 -13.69
N LYS A 126 22.22 -3.83 -13.84
CA LYS A 126 23.17 -3.23 -14.79
C LYS A 126 24.62 -3.20 -14.30
N THR A 127 24.88 -3.24 -13.00
CA THR A 127 26.27 -3.17 -12.48
C THR A 127 26.97 -4.54 -12.52
N LYS A 128 26.21 -5.64 -12.58
CA LYS A 128 26.74 -7.01 -12.55
C LYS A 128 27.22 -7.54 -13.91
N THR A 129 27.37 -6.66 -14.89
CA THR A 129 27.78 -6.95 -16.29
C THR A 129 29.23 -6.57 -16.61
N TRP A 130 30.05 -6.30 -15.59
CA TRP A 130 31.52 -6.21 -15.66
C TRP A 130 32.12 -7.25 -14.71
#